data_AF-A0A946TMQ9-F1
#
_entry.id   AF-A0A946TMQ9-F1
#
_cell.length_a   1.000
_cell.length_b   1.000
_cell.length_c   1.000
_cell.angle_alpha   90.00
_cell.angle_beta   90.00
_cell.angle_gamma   90.00
#
_symmetry.space_group_name_H-M   'P 1'
#
loop_
_entity.id
_entity.type
_entity.pdbx_description
1 polymer ?
#
loop_
_entity_poly.entity_id
_entity_poly.type
_entity_poly.pdbx_seq_one_letter_code
_entity_poly.pdbx_strand_id
1 'polypeptide(L)'
;MHRDEKAGVIGILMILCFGIAAACGWVMNIYKFAKCDFKAPYKAEIIRGIALPCAPIGAIIGWIHIGDGEVVKIKGKVTQE
;
A
#
# COMPACT_ATOMS: atom_id res chain seq x y z
N MET A 1 12.86 4.34 -39.12
CA MET A 1 11.56 3.72 -39.35
C MET A 1 11.32 2.40 -38.59
N HIS A 2 12.30 1.48 -38.44
CA HIS A 2 12.10 0.27 -37.61
C HIS A 2 12.38 0.44 -36.10
N ARG A 3 13.11 1.48 -35.71
CA ARG A 3 13.54 1.73 -34.31
C ARG A 3 12.44 2.44 -33.51
N ASP A 4 11.65 3.26 -34.19
CA ASP A 4 10.62 4.14 -33.63
C ASP A 4 9.35 3.34 -33.24
N GLU A 5 9.01 2.32 -34.03
CA GLU A 5 7.92 1.36 -33.74
C GLU A 5 8.18 0.56 -32.46
N LYS A 6 9.41 0.06 -32.28
CA LYS A 6 9.79 -0.68 -31.07
C LYS A 6 9.76 0.22 -29.83
N ALA A 7 10.19 1.47 -29.96
CA ALA A 7 10.13 2.43 -28.86
C ALA A 7 8.68 2.71 -28.41
N GLY A 8 7.75 2.83 -29.36
CA GLY A 8 6.31 2.98 -29.07
C GLY A 8 5.72 1.76 -28.35
N VAL A 9 6.02 0.56 -28.83
CA VAL A 9 5.57 -0.70 -28.20
C VAL A 9 6.14 -0.85 -26.78
N ILE A 10 7.42 -0.54 -26.59
CA ILE A 10 8.07 -0.56 -25.27
C ILE A 10 7.40 0.46 -24.33
N GLY A 11 7.08 1.66 -24.81
CA GLY A 11 6.36 2.67 -24.03
C GLY A 11 4.98 2.19 -23.57
N ILE A 12 4.21 1.60 -24.49
CA ILE A 12 2.87 1.04 -24.18
C ILE A 12 2.98 -0.10 -23.15
N LEU A 13 3.94 -1.01 -23.32
CA LEU A 13 4.17 -2.10 -22.37
C LEU A 13 4.54 -1.58 -20.97
N MET A 14 5.37 -0.54 -20.87
CA MET A 14 5.72 0.05 -19.57
C MET A 14 4.49 0.66 -18.87
N ILE A 15 3.65 1.38 -19.61
CA ILE A 15 2.40 1.96 -19.06
C ILE A 15 1.46 0.84 -18.60
N LEU A 16 1.32 -0.22 -19.40
CA LEU A 16 0.46 -1.36 -19.06
C LEU A 16 0.95 -2.07 -17.80
N CYS A 17 2.26 -2.37 -17.72
CA CYS A 17 2.87 -2.99 -16.55
C CYS A 17 2.72 -2.13 -15.29
N PHE A 18 2.91 -0.82 -15.42
CA PHE A 18 2.74 0.11 -14.31
C PHE A 18 1.29 0.17 -13.83
N GLY A 19 0.32 0.20 -14.76
CA GLY A 19 -1.10 0.17 -14.44
C GLY A 19 -1.51 -1.11 -13.71
N ILE A 20 -1.02 -2.27 -14.16
CA ILE A 20 -1.26 -3.56 -13.50
C ILE A 20 -0.63 -3.59 -12.10
N ALA A 21 0.62 -3.15 -11.95
CA ALA A 21 1.30 -3.10 -10.66
C ALA A 21 0.58 -2.18 -9.66
N ALA A 22 0.07 -1.03 -10.12
CA ALA A 22 -0.70 -0.11 -9.31
C ALA A 22 -2.04 -0.72 -8.86
N ALA A 23 -2.75 -1.40 -9.77
CA ALA A 23 -3.99 -2.10 -9.45
C ALA A 23 -3.76 -3.22 -8.42
N CYS A 24 -2.72 -4.04 -8.62
CA CYS A 24 -2.33 -5.10 -7.67
C CYS A 24 -1.98 -4.53 -6.29
N GLY A 25 -1.22 -3.43 -6.26
CA GLY A 25 -0.89 -2.71 -5.02
C GLY A 25 -2.16 -2.25 -4.27
N TRP A 26 -3.10 -1.65 -5.00
CA TRP A 26 -4.32 -1.12 -4.40
C TRP A 26 -5.22 -2.25 -3.86
N VAL A 27 -5.36 -3.36 -4.60
CA VAL A 27 -6.09 -4.55 -4.12
C VAL A 27 -5.42 -5.18 -2.91
N MET A 28 -4.08 -5.27 -2.88
CA MET A 28 -3.35 -5.74 -1.70
C MET A 28 -3.54 -4.84 -0.49
N ASN A 29 -3.62 -3.52 -0.67
CA ASN A 29 -3.94 -2.58 0.40
C ASN A 29 -5.34 -2.86 0.98
N ILE A 30 -6.34 -3.07 0.13
CA ILE A 30 -7.71 -3.42 0.55
C ILE A 30 -7.71 -4.77 1.30
N TYR A 31 -7.03 -5.79 0.77
CA TYR A 31 -6.94 -7.10 1.41
C TYR A 31 -6.30 -7.01 2.80
N LYS A 32 -5.18 -6.29 2.91
CA LYS A 32 -4.49 -6.07 4.20
C LYS A 32 -5.35 -5.26 5.16
N PHE A 33 -6.10 -4.27 4.67
CA PHE A 33 -7.05 -3.50 5.47
C PHE A 33 -8.18 -4.36 6.03
N ALA A 34 -8.78 -5.22 5.18
CA ALA A 34 -9.84 -6.13 5.60
C ALA A 34 -9.37 -7.22 6.59
N LYS A 35 -8.05 -7.49 6.63
CA LYS A 35 -7.44 -8.46 7.54
C LYS A 35 -6.99 -7.87 8.88
N CYS A 36 -7.03 -6.55 9.04
CA CYS A 36 -6.75 -5.90 10.31
C CYS A 36 -7.85 -6.21 11.33
N ASP A 37 -7.50 -6.49 12.59
CA ASP A 37 -8.43 -7.00 13.60
C ASP A 37 -9.12 -5.90 14.45
N PHE A 38 -8.90 -4.62 14.11
CA PHE A 38 -9.38 -3.44 14.83
C PHE A 38 -9.09 -3.49 16.33
N LYS A 39 -7.94 -4.05 16.72
CA LYS A 39 -7.38 -3.92 18.06
C LYS A 39 -6.16 -3.01 18.03
N ALA A 40 -5.92 -2.35 19.16
CA ALA A 40 -4.72 -1.56 19.34
C ALA A 40 -3.48 -2.42 19.02
N PRO A 41 -2.55 -1.93 18.18
CA PRO A 41 -2.40 -0.57 17.66
C PRO A 41 -3.11 -0.24 16.32
N TYR A 42 -3.98 0.77 16.33
CA TYR A 42 -4.80 1.20 15.17
C TYR A 42 -4.05 1.91 14.03
N LYS A 43 -2.73 2.11 14.15
CA LYS A 43 -1.95 2.91 13.17
C LYS A 43 -1.99 2.30 11.77
N ALA A 44 -1.91 0.97 11.67
CA ALA A 44 -1.88 0.29 10.38
C ALA A 44 -3.24 0.36 9.64
N GLU A 45 -4.34 0.33 10.38
CA GLU A 45 -5.70 0.48 9.84
C GLU A 45 -5.94 1.88 9.31
N ILE A 46 -5.59 2.91 10.09
CA ILE A 46 -5.78 4.30 9.68
C ILE A 46 -5.01 4.58 8.38
N ILE A 47 -3.76 4.13 8.29
CA ILE A 47 -2.93 4.34 7.10
C ILE A 47 -3.51 3.60 5.89
N ARG A 48 -3.90 2.33 6.04
CA ARG A 48 -4.48 1.55 4.93
C ARG A 48 -5.88 2.04 4.53
N GLY A 49 -6.67 2.52 5.47
CA GLY A 49 -8.01 3.06 5.27
C GLY A 49 -8.03 4.42 4.58
N ILE A 50 -7.15 5.36 4.99
CA ILE A 50 -6.97 6.65 4.28
C ILE A 50 -6.42 6.44 2.86
N ALA A 51 -5.65 5.37 2.66
CA ALA A 51 -5.09 5.04 1.36
C ALA A 51 -6.09 4.42 0.37
N LEU A 52 -7.30 4.04 0.82
CA LEU A 52 -8.38 3.54 -0.07
C LEU A 52 -8.87 4.63 -1.06
N PRO A 53 -9.34 5.81 -0.60
CA PRO A 53 -9.80 6.88 -1.48
C PRO A 53 -8.67 7.50 -2.29
N CYS A 54 -7.45 7.49 -1.75
CA CYS A 54 -6.26 7.94 -2.47
C CYS A 54 -5.63 6.78 -3.24
N ALA A 55 -6.26 6.34 -4.33
CA ALA A 55 -5.81 5.18 -5.13
C ALA A 55 -4.29 5.14 -5.46
N PRO A 56 -3.62 6.26 -5.82
CA PRO A 56 -2.17 6.24 -6.04
C PRO A 56 -1.37 5.92 -4.77
N ILE A 57 -1.82 6.42 -3.63
CA ILE A 57 -1.18 6.21 -2.32
C ILE A 57 -1.47 4.77 -1.84
N GLY A 58 -2.69 4.27 -2.03
CA GLY A 58 -3.06 2.88 -1.73
C GLY A 58 -2.30 1.86 -2.56
N ALA A 59 -2.00 2.18 -3.83
CA ALA A 59 -1.13 1.35 -4.66
C ALA A 59 0.25 1.18 -4.03
N ILE A 60 0.88 2.26 -3.58
CA ILE A 60 2.21 2.23 -2.95
C ILE A 60 2.15 1.51 -1.59
N ILE A 61 1.19 1.88 -0.75
CA ILE A 61 1.05 1.35 0.62
C ILE A 61 0.75 -0.15 0.63
N GLY A 62 0.05 -0.67 -0.39
CA GLY A 62 -0.18 -2.10 -0.53
C GLY A 62 1.10 -2.93 -0.64
N TRP A 63 2.16 -2.37 -1.21
CA TRP A 63 3.49 -2.99 -1.27
C TRP A 63 4.31 -2.82 0.02
N ILE A 64 3.91 -1.92 0.91
CA ILE A 64 4.61 -1.66 2.17
C ILE A 64 4.12 -2.62 3.26
N HIS A 65 5.06 -3.16 4.03
CA HIS A 65 4.78 -3.84 5.28
C HIS A 65 4.78 -2.82 6.41
N ILE A 66 3.59 -2.33 6.74
CA ILE A 66 3.38 -1.56 7.96
C ILE A 66 3.27 -2.57 9.09
N GLY A 67 4.27 -2.60 9.97
CA GLY A 67 4.23 -3.39 11.20
C GLY A 67 3.11 -2.88 12.09
N ASP A 68 2.28 -3.79 12.59
CA ASP A 68 1.27 -3.49 13.58
C ASP A 68 2.03 -3.02 14.83
N GLY A 69 1.93 -1.72 15.09
CA GLY A 69 2.78 -0.96 16.01
C GLY A 69 3.44 -1.79 17.11
N GLU A 70 4.74 -2.03 16.97
CA GLU A 70 5.55 -2.34 18.13
C GLU A 70 5.40 -1.17 19.09
N VAL A 71 4.54 -1.36 20.10
CA VAL A 71 4.56 -0.61 21.34
C VAL A 71 5.98 -0.73 21.84
N VAL A 72 6.75 0.34 21.68
CA VAL A 72 8.00 0.51 22.39
C VAL A 72 7.62 0.40 23.87
N LYS A 73 7.83 -0.79 24.45
CA LYS A 73 7.80 -1.01 25.90
C LYS A 73 8.96 -0.21 26.48
N ILE A 74 8.79 1.09 26.62
CA ILE A 74 9.58 1.88 27.55
C ILE A 74 9.15 1.35 28.91
N LYS A 75 10.07 0.67 29.59
CA LYS A 75 9.89 0.08 30.93
C LYS A 75 8.89 0.87 31.79
N GLY A 76 7.68 0.34 31.97
CA GLY A 76 6.99 0.41 33.25
C GLY A 76 5.90 1.46 33.50
N LYS A 77 5.27 2.10 32.51
CA LYS A 77 4.02 2.85 32.78
C LYS A 77 2.94 2.60 31.73
N VAL A 78 1.92 1.86 32.18
CA VAL A 78 0.61 1.73 31.55
C VAL A 78 -0.15 3.03 31.83
N THR A 79 -0.49 3.78 30.78
CA THR A 79 -1.54 4.80 30.86
C THR A 79 -2.44 4.61 29.65
N GLN A 80 -3.65 4.13 29.91
CA GLN A 80 -4.82 4.22 29.03
C GLN A 80 -5.48 5.56 29.37
N GLU A 81 -5.79 6.38 28.37
CA GLU A 81 -6.87 7.36 28.46
C GLU A 81 -7.94 6.97 27.45
#